data_AF-A0A1F8QG80-F1
#
_entry.id   AF-A0A1F8QG80-F1
#
_cell.length_a   1.000
_cell.length_b   1.000
_cell.length_c   1.000
_cell.angle_alpha   90.00
_cell.angle_beta   90.00
_cell.angle_gamma   90.00
#
_symmetry.space_group_name_H-M   'P 1'
#
loop_
_entity.id
_entity.type
_entity.pdbx_description
1 polymer ?
#
loop_
_entity_poly.entity_id
_entity_poly.type
_entity_poly.pdbx_seq_one_letter_code
_entity_poly.pdbx_strand_id
1 'polypeptide(L)'
;MIRKETLFTLVVLAALIGFAVYLNRRQSTVEAEATPTSGVTYVFTSEDGLPSSIEIAPADGETVRIARNAENVWVLELPTQAAADQGLAEAAATQVSTLRALNKIEGDPEIFGLDQPAYVVTIGFTGGREHTLDIGSTTPSDSGYYVRLDGKEMMIVGLSGLEGLLNLASAPPYLETATPSPLPPTETPVPAVEATATTTP
;
A
#
# COMPACT_ATOMS: atom_id res chain seq x y z
N MET A 1 -27.34 58.23 -29.01
CA MET A 1 -27.51 58.87 -27.68
C MET A 1 -27.60 57.77 -26.62
N ILE A 2 -26.51 57.49 -25.91
CA ILE A 2 -26.53 56.54 -24.79
C ILE A 2 -27.24 57.26 -23.64
N ARG A 3 -28.32 56.66 -23.10
CA ARG A 3 -29.06 57.26 -21.98
C ARG A 3 -28.15 57.20 -20.75
N LYS A 4 -28.19 58.24 -19.91
CA LYS A 4 -27.34 58.34 -18.70
C LYS A 4 -27.46 57.11 -17.79
N GLU A 5 -28.60 56.43 -17.86
CA GLU A 5 -28.90 55.17 -17.18
C GLU A 5 -28.05 53.99 -17.69
N THR A 6 -27.87 53.83 -19.01
CA THR A 6 -27.03 52.75 -19.56
C THR A 6 -25.54 52.98 -19.31
N LEU A 7 -25.12 54.25 -19.18
CA LEU A 7 -23.75 54.59 -18.78
C LEU A 7 -23.48 54.18 -17.32
N PHE A 8 -24.44 54.42 -16.42
CA PHE A 8 -24.32 54.05 -15.00
C PHE A 8 -24.20 52.52 -14.84
N THR A 9 -25.04 51.75 -15.51
CA THR A 9 -25.01 50.27 -15.45
C THR A 9 -23.67 49.71 -15.94
N LEU A 10 -23.09 50.28 -17.01
CA LEU A 10 -21.79 49.86 -17.53
C LEU A 10 -20.65 50.12 -16.53
N VAL A 11 -20.68 51.26 -15.84
CA VAL A 11 -19.67 51.59 -14.82
C VAL A 11 -19.77 50.64 -13.63
N VAL A 12 -20.99 50.32 -13.17
CA VAL A 12 -21.20 49.35 -12.08
C VAL A 12 -20.75 47.95 -12.49
N LEU A 13 -21.07 47.51 -13.72
CA LEU A 13 -20.63 46.20 -14.23
C LEU A 13 -19.10 46.12 -14.32
N ALA A 14 -18.45 47.16 -14.84
CA ALA A 14 -16.98 47.22 -14.91
C ALA A 14 -16.35 47.21 -13.51
N ALA A 15 -16.95 47.89 -12.54
CA ALA A 15 -16.52 47.86 -11.14
C ALA A 15 -16.68 46.47 -10.52
N LEU A 16 -17.79 45.77 -10.79
CA LEU A 16 -18.02 44.39 -10.32
C LEU A 16 -17.04 43.40 -10.96
N ILE A 17 -16.76 43.52 -12.27
CA ILE A 17 -15.76 42.69 -12.95
C ILE A 17 -14.37 42.98 -12.40
N GLY A 18 -14.02 44.26 -12.22
CA GLY A 18 -12.75 44.66 -11.61
C GLY A 18 -12.61 44.11 -10.18
N PHE A 19 -13.69 44.15 -9.39
CA PHE A 19 -13.73 43.59 -8.04
C PHE A 19 -13.65 42.06 -8.05
N ALA A 20 -14.32 41.38 -8.98
CA ALA A 20 -14.24 39.94 -9.14
C ALA A 20 -12.84 39.49 -9.56
N VAL A 21 -12.20 40.21 -10.50
CA VAL A 21 -10.81 39.98 -10.90
C VAL A 21 -9.85 40.30 -9.75
N TYR A 22 -10.15 41.33 -8.96
CA TYR A 22 -9.37 41.68 -7.77
C TYR A 22 -9.48 40.61 -6.68
N LEU A 23 -10.68 40.07 -6.45
CA LEU A 23 -10.91 38.94 -5.53
C LEU A 23 -10.27 37.66 -6.06
N ASN A 24 -10.36 37.36 -7.35
CA ASN A 24 -9.73 36.19 -7.96
C ASN A 24 -8.19 36.30 -7.92
N ARG A 25 -7.63 37.49 -8.22
CA ARG A 25 -6.19 37.76 -8.07
C ARG A 25 -5.75 37.71 -6.60
N ARG A 26 -6.56 38.22 -5.66
CA ARG A 26 -6.31 38.04 -4.22
C ARG A 26 -6.39 36.57 -3.82
N GLN A 27 -7.28 35.77 -4.38
CA GLN A 27 -7.35 34.33 -4.11
C GLN A 27 -6.16 33.57 -4.71
N SER A 28 -5.54 34.08 -5.78
CA SER A 28 -4.23 33.62 -6.28
C SER A 28 -3.03 34.19 -5.50
N THR A 29 -3.23 35.19 -4.64
CA THR A 29 -2.19 35.89 -3.83
C THR A 29 -2.34 35.65 -2.32
N VAL A 30 -3.39 34.96 -1.88
CA VAL A 30 -3.28 33.96 -0.81
C VAL A 30 -2.44 32.86 -1.47
N GLU A 31 -1.12 33.02 -1.57
CA GLU A 31 -0.25 32.38 -0.58
C GLU A 31 -0.97 31.08 -0.17
N ALA A 32 -0.79 29.93 -0.83
CA ALA A 32 0.52 29.38 -1.08
C ALA A 32 1.57 29.88 -0.06
N GLU A 33 1.14 30.14 1.19
CA GLU A 33 1.88 29.66 2.32
C GLU A 33 2.11 28.21 1.90
N ALA A 34 3.34 27.92 1.51
CA ALA A 34 3.85 26.60 1.67
C ALA A 34 3.45 26.25 3.09
N THR A 35 2.33 25.54 3.24
CA THR A 35 2.20 24.56 4.30
C THR A 35 3.57 23.94 4.30
N PRO A 36 4.36 24.05 5.40
CA PRO A 36 5.70 23.50 5.40
C PRO A 36 5.51 22.13 4.78
N THR A 37 6.04 21.96 3.56
CA THR A 37 6.12 20.64 2.98
C THR A 37 7.19 20.08 3.87
N SER A 38 6.78 19.61 5.05
CA SER A 38 7.56 18.75 5.92
C SER A 38 8.07 17.74 4.92
N GLY A 39 9.34 17.90 4.56
CA GLY A 39 9.92 17.23 3.41
C GLY A 39 9.57 15.78 3.59
N VAL A 40 8.75 15.26 2.67
CA VAL A 40 8.32 13.87 2.76
C VAL A 40 9.61 13.08 2.69
N THR A 41 10.03 12.55 3.83
CA THR A 41 11.25 11.77 3.91
C THR A 41 10.85 10.38 3.46
N TYR A 42 11.31 9.98 2.29
CA TYR A 42 11.11 8.62 1.82
C TYR A 42 12.14 7.70 2.48
N VAL A 43 11.74 6.47 2.75
CA VAL A 43 12.66 5.44 3.26
C VAL A 43 13.67 5.06 2.19
N PHE A 44 13.19 4.93 0.94
CA PHE A 44 14.00 4.66 -0.24
C PHE A 44 13.95 5.85 -1.18
N THR A 45 15.05 6.12 -1.86
CA THR A 45 15.16 7.26 -2.76
C THR A 45 15.18 6.78 -4.21
N SER A 46 14.86 7.68 -5.14
CA SER A 46 14.97 7.37 -6.58
C SER A 46 16.39 7.06 -7.02
N GLU A 47 17.40 7.35 -6.19
CA GLU A 47 18.78 6.93 -6.45
C GLU A 47 18.87 5.40 -6.43
N ASP A 48 18.20 4.73 -5.48
CA ASP A 48 18.25 3.28 -5.27
C ASP A 48 17.83 2.50 -6.52
N GLY A 49 16.93 3.09 -7.32
CA GLY A 49 16.47 2.57 -8.59
C GLY A 49 15.05 2.03 -8.48
N LEU A 50 14.70 1.10 -9.36
CA LEU A 50 13.41 0.42 -9.29
C LEU A 50 13.56 -0.86 -8.46
N PRO A 51 12.57 -1.22 -7.61
CA PRO A 51 12.60 -2.49 -6.91
C PRO A 51 12.56 -3.64 -7.92
N SER A 52 13.55 -4.54 -7.82
CA SER A 52 13.69 -5.73 -8.66
C SER A 52 13.35 -7.02 -7.90
N SER A 53 13.51 -7.04 -6.59
CA SER A 53 13.12 -8.15 -5.72
C SER A 53 12.56 -7.64 -4.40
N ILE A 54 11.54 -8.34 -3.88
CA ILE A 54 10.94 -8.05 -2.59
C ILE A 54 10.78 -9.40 -1.88
N GLU A 55 11.45 -9.52 -0.74
CA GLU A 55 11.36 -10.67 0.15
C GLU A 55 10.76 -10.21 1.47
N ILE A 56 9.76 -10.95 1.96
CA ILE A 56 9.07 -10.67 3.21
C ILE A 56 9.13 -11.94 4.06
N ALA A 57 9.87 -11.87 5.16
CA ALA A 57 10.00 -12.92 6.16
C ALA A 57 9.22 -12.53 7.42
N PRO A 58 7.99 -13.05 7.62
CA PRO A 58 7.28 -12.89 8.88
C PRO A 58 7.92 -13.71 10.00
N ALA A 59 7.84 -13.24 11.25
CA ALA A 59 8.35 -13.97 12.41
C ALA A 59 7.62 -15.31 12.65
N ASP A 60 6.31 -15.34 12.38
CA ASP A 60 5.41 -16.48 12.62
C ASP A 60 4.80 -17.05 11.33
N GLY A 61 5.57 -17.14 10.24
CA GLY A 61 5.02 -17.61 8.97
C GLY A 61 6.06 -18.06 7.94
N GLU A 62 5.59 -18.25 6.72
CA GLU A 62 6.42 -18.68 5.60
C GLU A 62 6.99 -17.46 4.86
N THR A 63 8.27 -17.50 4.51
CA THR A 63 8.92 -16.41 3.77
C THR A 63 8.41 -16.36 2.34
N VAL A 64 7.99 -15.17 1.92
CA VAL A 64 7.49 -14.91 0.57
C VAL A 64 8.53 -14.08 -0.17
N ARG A 65 8.95 -14.54 -1.36
CA ARG A 65 9.92 -13.82 -2.19
C ARG A 65 9.39 -13.69 -3.61
N ILE A 66 9.31 -12.46 -4.09
CA ILE A 66 9.02 -12.14 -5.48
C ILE A 66 10.23 -11.45 -6.11
N ALA A 67 10.55 -11.82 -7.34
CA ALA A 67 11.65 -11.22 -8.09
C ALA A 67 11.28 -11.06 -9.57
N ARG A 68 11.83 -10.04 -10.23
CA ARG A 68 11.72 -9.90 -11.68
C ARG A 68 12.70 -10.86 -12.36
N ASN A 69 12.19 -11.66 -13.29
CA ASN A 69 13.01 -12.54 -14.11
C ASN A 69 13.75 -11.75 -15.22
N ALA A 70 14.53 -12.45 -16.06
CA ALA A 70 15.27 -11.84 -17.18
C ALA A 70 14.37 -11.14 -18.22
N GLU A 71 13.08 -11.47 -18.26
CA GLU A 71 12.07 -10.87 -19.14
C GLU A 71 11.34 -9.69 -18.48
N ASN A 72 11.79 -9.25 -17.29
CA ASN A 72 11.16 -8.20 -16.48
C ASN A 72 9.75 -8.54 -15.96
N VAL A 73 9.45 -9.82 -15.81
CA VAL A 73 8.16 -10.33 -15.29
C VAL A 73 8.36 -10.77 -13.84
N TRP A 74 7.43 -10.39 -12.95
CA TRP A 74 7.46 -10.81 -11.55
C TRP A 74 7.17 -12.31 -11.42
N VAL A 75 8.04 -13.02 -10.71
CA VAL A 75 7.86 -14.43 -10.38
C VAL A 75 7.92 -14.60 -8.87
N LEU A 76 7.09 -15.48 -8.35
CA LEU A 76 7.16 -15.94 -6.97
C LEU A 76 8.27 -16.98 -6.91
N GLU A 77 9.33 -16.72 -6.16
CA GLU A 77 10.44 -17.66 -5.94
C GLU A 77 10.20 -18.49 -4.68
N LEU A 78 9.66 -17.85 -3.63
CA LEU A 78 9.31 -18.48 -2.35
C LEU A 78 7.87 -18.14 -1.97
N PRO A 79 7.14 -19.07 -1.33
CA PRO A 79 7.60 -20.37 -0.87
C PRO A 79 7.66 -21.46 -1.95
N THR A 80 6.83 -21.34 -2.98
CA THR A 80 6.82 -22.26 -4.13
C THR A 80 7.04 -21.44 -5.40
N GLN A 81 7.91 -21.93 -6.28
CA GLN A 81 8.18 -21.26 -7.55
C GLN A 81 6.91 -21.25 -8.42
N ALA A 82 6.35 -20.08 -8.65
CA ALA A 82 5.12 -19.88 -9.42
C ALA A 82 5.12 -18.52 -10.13
N ALA A 83 4.22 -18.36 -11.10
CA ALA A 83 3.97 -17.05 -11.67
C ALA A 83 3.28 -16.17 -10.62
N ALA A 84 3.85 -15.00 -10.32
CA ALA A 84 3.24 -14.02 -9.43
C ALA A 84 2.19 -13.20 -10.19
N ASP A 85 1.16 -12.72 -9.50
CA ASP A 85 0.27 -11.71 -10.05
C ASP A 85 1.06 -10.42 -10.32
N GLN A 86 1.13 -10.03 -11.59
CA GLN A 86 1.91 -8.87 -12.02
C GLN A 86 1.37 -7.56 -11.44
N GLY A 87 0.05 -7.45 -11.30
CA GLY A 87 -0.59 -6.23 -10.80
C GLY A 87 -0.28 -6.02 -9.32
N LEU A 88 -0.38 -7.08 -8.52
CA LEU A 88 -0.10 -7.02 -7.09
C LEU A 88 1.40 -6.88 -6.79
N ALA A 89 2.27 -7.54 -7.56
CA ALA A 89 3.72 -7.38 -7.43
C ALA A 89 4.18 -5.95 -7.81
N GLU A 90 3.61 -5.37 -8.87
CA GLU A 90 3.92 -3.99 -9.27
C GLU A 90 3.38 -2.96 -8.27
N ALA A 91 2.20 -3.22 -7.70
CA ALA A 91 1.66 -2.41 -6.61
C ALA A 91 2.59 -2.43 -5.39
N ALA A 92 3.12 -3.59 -5.02
CA ALA A 92 4.08 -3.71 -3.92
C ALA A 92 5.38 -2.95 -4.21
N ALA A 93 5.94 -3.08 -5.41
CA ALA A 93 7.12 -2.31 -5.84
C ALA A 93 6.88 -0.79 -5.79
N THR A 94 5.70 -0.34 -6.21
CA THR A 94 5.31 1.07 -6.13
C THR A 94 5.17 1.53 -4.68
N GLN A 95 4.63 0.70 -3.80
CA GLN A 95 4.50 0.99 -2.36
C GLN A 95 5.87 1.13 -1.69
N VAL A 96 6.82 0.22 -1.97
CA VAL A 96 8.21 0.35 -1.50
C VAL A 96 8.79 1.70 -1.92
N SER A 97 8.64 2.07 -3.19
CA SER A 97 9.18 3.32 -3.73
C SER A 97 8.53 4.59 -3.13
N THR A 98 7.31 4.46 -2.59
CA THR A 98 6.55 5.56 -2.00
C THR A 98 6.50 5.51 -0.48
N LEU A 99 7.27 4.62 0.15
CA LEU A 99 7.30 4.42 1.59
C LEU A 99 7.84 5.66 2.30
N ARG A 100 7.07 6.21 3.23
CA ARG A 100 7.38 7.48 3.92
C ARG A 100 7.81 7.22 5.35
N ALA A 101 8.98 7.73 5.70
CA ALA A 101 9.42 7.89 7.08
C ALA A 101 8.72 9.11 7.69
N LEU A 102 7.95 8.89 8.76
CA LEU A 102 7.30 9.94 9.52
C LEU A 102 8.30 10.69 10.40
N ASN A 103 9.09 9.95 11.16
CA ASN A 103 10.09 10.51 12.07
C ASN A 103 11.26 9.54 12.22
N LYS A 104 12.49 10.06 12.30
CA LYS A 104 13.64 9.28 12.77
C LYS A 104 13.59 9.15 14.28
N ILE A 105 14.00 8.01 14.79
CA ILE A 105 14.04 7.72 16.23
C ILE A 105 15.42 7.25 16.64
N GLU A 106 15.80 7.56 17.86
CA GLU A 106 17.03 7.11 18.50
C GLU A 106 16.66 6.49 19.85
N GLY A 107 17.28 5.36 20.19
CA GLY A 107 16.95 4.62 21.40
C GLY A 107 17.39 3.17 21.32
N ASP A 108 16.89 2.37 22.26
CA ASP A 108 17.18 0.93 22.30
C ASP A 108 16.22 0.17 21.36
N PRO A 109 16.71 -0.64 20.40
CA PRO A 109 15.86 -1.44 19.52
C PRO A 109 14.94 -2.41 20.28
N GLU A 110 15.29 -2.85 21.50
CA GLU A 110 14.45 -3.74 22.30
C GLU A 110 13.11 -3.08 22.66
N ILE A 111 13.13 -1.79 23.02
CA ILE A 111 11.94 -1.01 23.41
C ILE A 111 10.95 -0.88 22.24
N PHE A 112 11.46 -0.90 21.01
CA PHE A 112 10.67 -0.77 19.80
C PHE A 112 10.25 -2.12 19.18
N GLY A 113 10.66 -3.24 19.78
CA GLY A 113 10.44 -4.58 19.23
C GLY A 113 11.24 -4.83 17.95
N LEU A 114 12.41 -4.19 17.79
CA LEU A 114 13.32 -4.35 16.65
C LEU A 114 14.43 -5.39 16.94
N ASP A 115 14.57 -5.83 18.18
CA ASP A 115 15.44 -6.97 18.54
C ASP A 115 14.85 -8.31 18.05
N GLN A 116 13.52 -8.45 18.19
CA GLN A 116 12.72 -9.51 17.58
C GLN A 116 11.71 -8.89 16.60
N PRO A 117 12.12 -8.57 15.36
CA PRO A 117 11.23 -7.96 14.40
C PRO A 117 10.08 -8.91 14.04
N ALA A 118 8.87 -8.38 13.98
CA ALA A 118 7.68 -9.11 13.56
C ALA A 118 7.73 -9.49 12.06
N TYR A 119 8.38 -8.63 11.25
CA TYR A 119 8.61 -8.87 9.83
C TYR A 119 9.99 -8.35 9.43
N VAL A 120 10.69 -9.08 8.59
CA VAL A 120 11.93 -8.64 7.95
C VAL A 120 11.66 -8.55 6.46
N VAL A 121 11.82 -7.37 5.89
CA VAL A 121 11.59 -7.13 4.46
C VAL A 121 12.93 -6.81 3.80
N THR A 122 13.34 -7.62 2.82
CA THR A 122 14.55 -7.38 2.04
C THR A 122 14.16 -6.95 0.63
N ILE A 123 14.62 -5.77 0.23
CA ILE A 123 14.33 -5.19 -1.09
C ILE A 123 15.62 -5.10 -1.89
N GLY A 124 15.64 -5.76 -3.04
CA GLY A 124 16.67 -5.57 -4.06
C GLY A 124 16.23 -4.55 -5.09
N PHE A 125 17.15 -3.70 -5.53
CA PHE A 125 16.91 -2.69 -6.56
C PHE A 125 17.72 -2.98 -7.83
N THR A 126 17.25 -2.48 -8.97
CA THR A 126 17.94 -2.60 -10.26
C THR A 126 19.34 -1.96 -10.28
N GLY A 127 19.63 -1.05 -9.34
CA GLY A 127 20.96 -0.48 -9.13
C GLY A 127 21.96 -1.42 -8.45
N GLY A 128 21.57 -2.65 -8.08
CA GLY A 128 22.39 -3.60 -7.34
C GLY A 128 22.50 -3.31 -5.84
N ARG A 129 21.76 -2.30 -5.35
CA ARG A 129 21.57 -2.05 -3.93
C ARG A 129 20.53 -2.99 -3.37
N GLU A 130 20.78 -3.45 -2.15
CA GLU A 130 19.83 -4.21 -1.36
C GLU A 130 19.70 -3.52 -0.01
N HIS A 131 18.46 -3.39 0.45
CA HIS A 131 18.15 -2.81 1.74
C HIS A 131 17.31 -3.79 2.56
N THR A 132 17.61 -3.89 3.85
CA THR A 132 16.85 -4.70 4.79
C THR A 132 16.10 -3.80 5.75
N LEU A 133 14.79 -4.01 5.83
CA LEU A 133 13.87 -3.28 6.69
C LEU A 133 13.32 -4.23 7.76
N ASP A 134 13.79 -4.06 8.98
CA ASP A 134 13.24 -4.77 10.14
C ASP A 134 12.01 -4.00 10.63
N ILE A 135 10.87 -4.66 10.74
CA ILE A 135 9.60 -4.08 11.21
C ILE A 135 9.30 -4.64 12.60
N GLY A 136 9.23 -3.75 13.59
CA GLY A 136 8.95 -4.08 14.98
C GLY A 136 7.51 -3.81 15.38
N SER A 137 7.32 -3.25 16.57
CA SER A 137 6.00 -2.97 17.14
C SER A 137 5.31 -1.75 16.50
N THR A 138 3.99 -1.67 16.66
CA THR A 138 3.22 -0.45 16.34
C THR A 138 3.55 0.66 17.33
N THR A 139 3.43 1.91 16.88
CA THR A 139 3.53 3.06 17.78
C THR A 139 2.32 3.09 18.73
N PRO A 140 2.47 3.57 19.98
CA PRO A 140 1.34 3.65 20.93
C PRO A 140 0.16 4.52 20.45
N SER A 141 0.41 5.38 19.47
CA SER A 141 -0.58 6.24 18.81
C SER A 141 -1.30 5.56 17.64
N ASP A 142 -1.00 4.30 17.32
CA ASP A 142 -1.50 3.56 16.15
C ASP A 142 -1.32 4.31 14.82
N SER A 143 -0.30 5.18 14.76
CA SER A 143 -0.03 6.03 13.59
C SER A 143 1.03 5.42 12.65
N GLY A 144 1.83 4.48 13.15
CA GLY A 144 2.91 3.85 12.38
C GLY A 144 3.46 2.58 13.02
N TYR A 145 4.44 2.00 12.34
CA TYR A 145 5.29 0.94 12.87
C TYR A 145 6.71 1.47 13.07
N TYR A 146 7.39 0.97 14.10
CA TYR A 146 8.82 1.15 14.23
C TYR A 146 9.54 0.28 13.21
N VAL A 147 10.45 0.86 12.45
CA VAL A 147 11.26 0.14 11.48
C VAL A 147 12.74 0.48 11.65
N ARG A 148 13.60 -0.46 11.30
CA ARG A 148 15.05 -0.30 11.24
C ARG A 148 15.55 -0.63 9.85
N LEU A 149 16.17 0.35 9.21
CA LEU A 149 16.79 0.22 7.90
C LEU A 149 18.27 -0.15 8.06
N ASP A 150 18.68 -1.23 7.39
CA ASP A 150 20.05 -1.76 7.31
C ASP A 150 20.74 -1.94 8.67
N GLY A 151 19.95 -2.24 9.72
CA GLY A 151 20.44 -2.40 11.09
C GLY A 151 20.98 -1.11 11.74
N LYS A 152 20.81 0.06 11.11
CA LYS A 152 21.44 1.31 11.53
C LYS A 152 20.43 2.41 11.81
N GLU A 153 19.57 2.71 10.84
CA GLU A 153 18.66 3.85 10.93
C GLU A 153 17.28 3.39 11.42
N MET A 154 16.88 3.85 12.60
CA MET A 154 15.55 3.58 13.12
C MET A 154 14.61 4.75 12.83
N MET A 155 13.39 4.43 12.40
CA MET A 155 12.40 5.41 12.03
C MET A 155 10.98 4.87 12.25
N ILE A 156 10.02 5.76 12.27
CA ILE A 156 8.59 5.44 12.30
C ILE A 156 8.08 5.55 10.87
N VAL A 157 7.48 4.48 10.34
CA VAL A 157 6.83 4.49 9.02
C VAL A 157 5.31 4.44 9.23
N GLY A 158 4.59 5.25 8.45
CA GLY A 158 3.14 5.37 8.59
C GLY A 158 2.39 4.08 8.25
N LEU A 159 1.33 3.78 9.02
CA LEU A 159 0.52 2.57 8.88
C LEU A 159 0.09 2.34 7.42
N SER A 160 -0.41 3.37 6.76
CA SER A 160 -0.96 3.28 5.40
C SER A 160 0.05 2.86 4.33
N GLY A 161 1.36 3.10 4.56
CA GLY A 161 2.40 2.68 3.63
C GLY A 161 2.80 1.21 3.81
N LEU A 162 2.69 0.70 5.04
CA LEU A 162 3.09 -0.67 5.40
C LEU A 162 1.94 -1.67 5.30
N GLU A 163 0.69 -1.27 5.56
CA GLU A 163 -0.47 -2.18 5.46
C GLU A 163 -0.64 -2.77 4.04
N GLY A 164 -0.25 -2.05 3.01
CA GLY A 164 -0.24 -2.57 1.63
C GLY A 164 0.76 -3.70 1.43
N LEU A 165 1.98 -3.55 1.99
CA LEU A 165 3.03 -4.56 1.95
C LEU A 165 2.69 -5.75 2.86
N LEU A 166 2.11 -5.48 4.03
CA LEU A 166 1.70 -6.51 4.98
C LEU A 166 0.51 -7.34 4.47
N ASN A 167 -0.41 -6.72 3.73
CA ASN A 167 -1.46 -7.46 3.02
C ASN A 167 -0.88 -8.43 1.98
N LEU A 168 0.23 -8.08 1.33
CA LEU A 168 0.90 -8.99 0.40
C LEU A 168 1.51 -10.20 1.11
N ALA A 169 2.02 -9.99 2.32
CA ALA A 169 2.55 -11.06 3.16
C ALA A 169 1.44 -11.96 3.73
N SER A 170 0.30 -11.38 4.13
CA SER A 170 -0.82 -12.12 4.72
C SER A 170 -1.72 -12.79 3.68
N ALA A 171 -1.82 -12.24 2.48
CA ALA A 171 -2.57 -12.78 1.36
C ALA A 171 -1.68 -12.72 0.11
N PRO A 172 -0.77 -13.71 -0.05
CA PRO A 172 0.12 -13.73 -1.20
C PRO A 172 -0.71 -13.66 -2.49
N PRO A 173 -0.23 -12.85 -3.46
CA PRO A 173 -0.95 -12.56 -4.67
C PRO A 173 -0.87 -13.75 -5.63
N TYR A 174 -1.61 -14.80 -5.32
CA TYR A 174 -1.79 -15.92 -6.22
C TYR A 174 -2.60 -15.44 -7.43
N LEU A 175 -2.10 -15.71 -8.63
CA LEU A 175 -2.92 -15.64 -9.84
C LEU A 175 -4.18 -16.47 -9.58
N GLU A 176 -5.36 -15.85 -9.74
CA GLU A 176 -6.65 -16.39 -9.35
C GLU A 176 -6.70 -17.93 -9.44
N THR A 177 -6.77 -18.61 -8.29
CA THR A 177 -7.34 -19.95 -8.31
C THR A 177 -8.79 -19.77 -8.72
N ALA A 178 -9.11 -20.17 -9.95
CA ALA A 178 -10.46 -20.17 -10.49
C ALA A 178 -11.44 -20.51 -9.38
N THR A 179 -12.34 -19.58 -9.05
CA THR A 179 -13.39 -19.78 -8.04
C THR A 179 -13.99 -21.17 -8.27
N PRO A 180 -13.97 -22.09 -7.30
CA PRO A 180 -14.53 -23.42 -7.53
C PRO A 180 -15.98 -23.23 -7.94
N SER A 181 -16.30 -23.66 -9.16
CA SER A 181 -17.66 -23.66 -9.68
C SER A 181 -18.55 -24.32 -8.62
N PRO A 182 -19.69 -23.72 -8.23
CA PRO A 182 -20.53 -24.27 -7.18
C PRO A 182 -20.86 -25.72 -7.53
N LEU A 183 -20.54 -26.63 -6.60
CA LEU A 183 -20.89 -28.04 -6.75
C LEU A 183 -22.42 -28.14 -6.94
N PRO A 184 -22.91 -28.93 -7.91
CA PRO A 184 -24.34 -29.19 -8.01
C PRO A 184 -24.86 -29.76 -6.68
N PRO A 185 -26.09 -29.41 -6.25
CA PRO A 185 -26.60 -29.88 -4.97
C PRO A 185 -26.57 -31.41 -4.92
N THR A 186 -25.93 -31.94 -3.88
CA THR A 186 -25.98 -33.37 -3.58
C THR A 186 -27.41 -33.69 -3.14
N GLU A 187 -28.15 -34.42 -3.97
CA GLU A 187 -29.43 -34.99 -3.54
C GLU A 187 -29.14 -35.99 -2.40
N THR A 188 -29.58 -35.66 -1.19
CA THR A 188 -29.57 -36.59 -0.04
C THR A 188 -30.38 -37.83 -0.42
N PRO A 189 -29.80 -39.04 -0.46
CA PRO A 189 -30.58 -40.24 -0.74
C PRO A 189 -31.57 -40.48 0.39
N VAL A 190 -32.86 -40.57 0.03
CA VAL A 190 -33.94 -40.97 0.92
C VAL A 190 -33.66 -42.39 1.43
N PRO A 191 -33.70 -42.66 2.75
CA PRO A 191 -33.50 -44.01 3.28
C PRO A 191 -34.53 -45.00 2.71
N ALA A 192 -34.04 -46.15 2.24
CA ALA A 192 -34.88 -47.25 1.79
C ALA A 192 -35.77 -47.73 2.94
N VAL A 193 -37.08 -47.63 2.73
CA VAL A 193 -38.09 -48.13 3.67
C VAL A 193 -38.00 -49.66 3.69
N GLU A 194 -37.65 -50.19 4.85
CA GLU A 194 -37.54 -51.61 5.14
C GLU A 194 -38.88 -52.31 4.87
N ALA A 195 -38.89 -53.27 3.94
CA ALA A 195 -40.08 -54.03 3.58
C ALA A 195 -40.46 -54.98 4.73
N THR A 196 -41.49 -54.64 5.50
CA THR A 196 -42.18 -55.60 6.36
C THR A 196 -42.86 -56.67 5.50
N ALA A 197 -42.34 -57.91 5.62
CA ALA A 197 -42.90 -59.09 5.00
C ALA A 197 -44.32 -59.38 5.55
N THR A 198 -45.29 -59.43 4.64
CA THR A 198 -46.64 -59.96 4.87
C THR A 198 -46.56 -61.49 5.03
N THR A 199 -46.90 -62.01 6.20
CA THR A 199 -47.26 -63.43 6.38
C THR A 199 -48.77 -63.57 6.40
N THR A 200 -49.31 -64.24 5.38
CA THR A 200 -50.72 -64.66 5.20
C THR A 200 -50.88 -66.11 5.69
N PRO A 201 -52.05 -66.49 6.22
CA PRO A 201 -53.02 -67.23 5.39
C PRO A 201 -54.41 -66.57 5.29
#